data_AF-B9XHJ7-F1
#
_entry.id   AF-B9XHJ7-F1
#
_cell.length_a   1.000
_cell.length_b   1.000
_cell.length_c   1.000
_cell.angle_alpha   90.00
_cell.angle_beta   90.00
_cell.angle_gamma   90.00
#
_symmetry.space_group_name_H-M   'P 1'
#
loop_
_entity.id
_entity.type
_entity.pdbx_description
1 polymer ?
#
loop_
_entity_poly.entity_id
_entity_poly.type
_entity_poly.pdbx_seq_one_letter_code
_entity_poly.pdbx_strand_id
1 'polypeptide(L)'
;MEITAVNVEYLNRGQLRVHRLNRGFAWLDAGTSSSLHEASAYVQTIEKRQGIKIGCPEEAAFHSGFLSLHELESLTAKIPKCEYRDYLGALVAETKRLKP
;
A
#
# COMPACT_ATOMS: atom_id res chain seq x y z
N MET A 1 -25.82 -6.99 -10.73
CA MET A 1 -24.72 -7.48 -11.58
C MET A 1 -23.60 -7.86 -10.62
N GLU A 2 -23.35 -9.15 -10.41
CA GLU A 2 -22.39 -9.64 -9.43
C GLU A 2 -21.05 -9.98 -10.08
N ILE A 3 -19.93 -9.70 -9.40
CA ILE A 3 -18.59 -10.07 -9.89
C ILE A 3 -18.45 -11.59 -10.11
N THR A 4 -19.17 -12.39 -9.31
CA THR A 4 -19.21 -13.86 -9.45
C THR A 4 -19.73 -14.31 -10.82
N ALA A 5 -20.69 -13.60 -11.41
CA ALA A 5 -21.20 -13.94 -12.74
C ALA A 5 -20.12 -13.77 -13.82
N VAL A 6 -19.29 -12.72 -13.70
CA VAL A 6 -18.13 -12.51 -14.57
C VAL A 6 -17.10 -13.62 -14.38
N ASN A 7 -16.79 -14.00 -13.14
CA ASN A 7 -15.85 -15.09 -12.85
C ASN A 7 -16.30 -16.44 -13.44
N VAL A 8 -17.60 -16.74 -13.39
CA VAL A 8 -18.20 -17.95 -14.00
C VAL A 8 -18.04 -17.93 -15.52
N GLU A 9 -18.19 -16.79 -16.17
CA GLU A 9 -17.98 -16.69 -17.62
C GLU A 9 -16.52 -16.94 -18.01
N TYR A 10 -15.55 -16.41 -17.25
CA TYR A 10 -14.13 -16.71 -17.47
C TYR A 10 -13.82 -18.19 -17.20
N LEU A 11 -14.49 -18.81 -16.23
CA LEU A 11 -14.36 -20.24 -15.96
C LEU A 11 -14.88 -21.07 -17.14
N ASN A 12 -16.06 -20.74 -17.66
CA ASN A 12 -16.67 -21.42 -18.82
C ASN A 12 -15.80 -21.33 -20.07
N ARG A 13 -15.08 -20.21 -20.25
CA ARG A 13 -14.12 -20.01 -21.35
C ARG A 13 -12.76 -20.70 -21.13
N GLY A 14 -12.52 -21.32 -19.96
CA GLY A 14 -11.21 -21.86 -19.58
C GLY A 14 -10.13 -20.79 -19.41
N GLN A 15 -10.52 -19.51 -19.24
CA GLN A 15 -9.62 -18.37 -19.13
C GLN A 15 -9.46 -17.87 -17.69
N LEU A 16 -10.16 -18.47 -16.72
CA LEU A 16 -10.01 -18.16 -15.31
C LEU A 16 -8.68 -18.69 -14.77
N ARG A 17 -7.89 -17.81 -14.14
CA ARG A 17 -6.69 -18.16 -13.38
C ARG A 17 -6.89 -17.81 -11.91
N VAL A 18 -6.53 -18.74 -11.02
CA VAL A 18 -6.64 -18.54 -9.57
C VAL A 18 -5.25 -18.54 -8.95
N HIS A 19 -4.97 -17.51 -8.15
CA HIS A 19 -3.75 -17.42 -7.34
C HIS A 19 -4.10 -17.65 -5.88
N ARG A 20 -3.43 -18.64 -5.25
CA ARG A 20 -3.64 -18.96 -3.84
C ARG A 20 -2.74 -18.07 -2.98
N LEU A 21 -3.34 -17.31 -2.07
CA LEU A 21 -2.62 -16.62 -1.01
C LEU A 21 -2.26 -17.64 0.06
N ASN A 22 -0.98 -17.97 0.16
CA ASN A 22 -0.47 -18.94 1.14
C ASN A 22 -0.39 -18.31 2.54
N ARG A 23 -0.04 -19.14 3.53
CA ARG A 23 0.20 -18.66 4.90
C ARG A 23 1.27 -17.55 4.91
N GLY A 24 1.01 -16.49 5.67
CA GLY A 24 1.87 -15.30 5.75
C GLY A 24 1.26 -14.06 5.10
N PHE A 25 0.27 -14.23 4.22
CA PHE A 25 -0.54 -13.12 3.73
C PHE A 25 -1.65 -12.77 4.73
N ALA A 26 -1.92 -11.48 4.88
CA ALA A 26 -3.10 -10.98 5.57
C ALA A 26 -4.10 -10.44 4.53
N TRP A 27 -5.33 -10.94 4.59
CA TRP A 27 -6.46 -10.40 3.84
C TRP A 27 -7.47 -9.88 4.86
N LEU A 28 -7.63 -8.55 4.89
CA LEU A 28 -8.42 -7.84 5.88
C LEU A 28 -9.69 -7.32 5.21
N ASP A 29 -10.82 -7.44 5.90
CA ASP A 29 -12.10 -6.89 5.46
C ASP A 29 -12.58 -5.78 6.41
N ALA A 30 -13.11 -4.70 5.85
CA ALA A 30 -13.67 -3.57 6.57
C ALA A 30 -15.21 -3.55 6.54
N GLY A 31 -15.86 -4.68 6.25
CA GLY A 31 -17.31 -4.80 6.14
C GLY A 31 -18.11 -4.58 7.43
N THR A 32 -17.48 -4.60 8.61
CA THR A 32 -18.12 -4.30 9.90
C THR A 32 -17.25 -3.36 10.74
N SER A 33 -17.84 -2.65 11.71
CA SER A 33 -17.08 -1.80 12.64
C SER A 33 -15.99 -2.58 13.39
N SER A 34 -16.29 -3.82 13.78
CA SER A 34 -15.32 -4.69 14.45
C SER A 34 -14.18 -5.09 13.53
N SER A 35 -14.48 -5.54 12.30
CA SER A 35 -13.45 -5.97 11.34
C SER A 35 -12.59 -4.78 10.85
N LEU A 36 -13.18 -3.59 10.72
CA LEU A 36 -12.44 -2.36 10.45
C LEU A 36 -11.47 -2.02 11.58
N HIS A 37 -11.89 -2.15 12.84
CA HIS A 37 -11.04 -1.91 13.99
C HIS A 37 -9.87 -2.90 14.03
N GLU A 38 -10.13 -4.18 13.82
CA GLU A 38 -9.09 -5.23 13.73
C GLU A 38 -8.10 -4.95 12.59
N ALA A 39 -8.60 -4.58 11.41
CA ALA A 39 -7.76 -4.23 10.26
C ALA A 39 -6.86 -3.02 10.55
N SER A 40 -7.42 -2.00 11.20
CA SER A 40 -6.68 -0.79 11.59
C SER A 40 -5.59 -1.11 12.61
N ALA A 41 -5.90 -1.93 13.61
CA ALA A 41 -4.92 -2.38 14.61
C ALA A 41 -3.81 -3.23 14.00
N TYR A 42 -4.15 -4.11 13.04
CA TYR A 42 -3.19 -4.90 12.29
C TYR A 42 -2.20 -4.00 11.53
N VAL A 43 -2.71 -3.06 10.72
CA VAL A 43 -1.88 -2.12 9.95
C VAL A 43 -0.98 -1.31 10.87
N GLN A 44 -1.54 -0.70 11.92
CA GLN A 44 -0.78 0.12 12.86
C GLN A 44 0.38 -0.66 13.52
N THR A 45 0.14 -1.93 13.87
CA THR A 45 1.15 -2.77 14.52
C THR A 45 2.33 -3.06 13.58
N ILE A 46 2.05 -3.33 12.31
CA ILE A 46 3.09 -3.61 11.31
C ILE A 46 3.89 -2.34 11.03
N GLU A 47 3.23 -1.20 10.79
CA GLU A 47 3.91 0.07 10.51
C GLU A 47 4.84 0.46 11.65
N LYS A 48 4.39 0.37 12.91
CA LYS A 48 5.21 0.72 14.08
C LYS A 48 6.43 -0.18 14.27
N ARG A 49 6.33 -1.46 13.91
CA ARG A 49 7.42 -2.43 14.11
C ARG A 49 8.43 -2.45 12.98
N GLN A 50 7.99 -2.21 11.75
CA GLN A 50 8.85 -2.27 10.57
C GLN A 50 9.32 -0.90 10.10
N GLY A 51 8.73 0.20 10.61
CA GLY A 51 9.09 1.55 10.21
C GLY A 51 8.64 1.90 8.78
N ILE A 52 7.66 1.17 8.24
CA ILE A 52 7.11 1.35 6.89
C ILE A 52 5.71 1.94 6.96
N LYS A 53 5.20 2.45 5.82
CA LYS A 53 3.77 2.77 5.64
C LYS A 53 3.11 1.80 4.68
N ILE A 54 2.00 1.21 5.10
CA ILE A 54 1.21 0.31 4.25
C ILE A 54 0.24 1.14 3.43
N GLY A 55 0.25 0.94 2.11
CA GLY A 55 -0.66 1.66 1.22
C GLY A 55 -0.29 3.13 1.02
N CYS A 56 1.00 3.48 1.09
CA CYS A 56 1.53 4.79 0.71
C CYS A 56 1.63 4.92 -0.83
N PRO A 57 0.73 5.66 -1.51
CA PRO A 57 0.77 5.77 -2.97
C PRO A 57 1.98 6.56 -3.47
N GLU A 58 2.48 7.55 -2.72
CA GLU A 58 3.64 8.36 -3.11
C GLU A 58 4.92 7.53 -3.19
N GLU A 59 5.14 6.68 -2.18
CA GLU A 59 6.26 5.74 -2.15
C GLU A 59 6.14 4.70 -3.26
N ALA A 60 4.96 4.11 -3.45
CA ALA A 60 4.72 3.16 -4.54
C ALA A 60 4.97 3.81 -5.92
N ALA A 61 4.51 5.04 -6.13
CA ALA A 61 4.72 5.79 -7.35
C ALA A 61 6.20 6.12 -7.59
N PHE A 62 6.93 6.51 -6.54
CA PHE A 62 8.36 6.75 -6.60
C PHE A 62 9.13 5.46 -6.96
N HIS A 63 8.87 4.34 -6.30
CA HIS A 63 9.52 3.06 -6.62
C HIS A 63 9.16 2.51 -8.00
N SER A 64 7.95 2.80 -8.48
CA SER A 64 7.52 2.45 -9.84
C SER A 64 8.06 3.38 -10.93
N GLY A 65 8.78 4.45 -10.55
CA GLY A 65 9.34 5.44 -11.48
C GLY A 65 8.33 6.44 -12.03
N PHE A 66 7.12 6.52 -11.48
CA PHE A 66 6.12 7.53 -11.83
C PHE A 66 6.40 8.89 -11.20
N LEU A 67 7.19 8.92 -10.12
CA LEU A 67 7.69 10.15 -9.49
C LEU A 67 9.21 10.12 -9.45
N SER A 68 9.83 11.24 -9.81
CA SER A 68 11.24 11.50 -9.52
C SER A 68 11.45 11.87 -8.06
N LEU A 69 12.71 11.80 -7.61
CA LEU A 69 13.09 12.21 -6.25
C LEU A 69 12.74 13.68 -5.97
N HIS A 70 12.93 14.56 -6.96
CA HIS A 70 12.60 15.97 -6.84
C HIS A 70 11.08 16.21 -6.70
N GLU A 71 10.27 15.45 -7.45
CA GLU A 71 8.81 15.53 -7.35
C GLU A 71 8.31 15.00 -6.01
N LEU A 72 8.87 13.90 -5.51
CA LEU A 72 8.56 13.35 -4.19
C LEU A 72 8.92 14.35 -3.07
N GLU A 73 10.09 14.98 -3.14
CA GLU A 73 10.52 16.01 -2.19
C GLU A 73 9.58 17.22 -2.22
N SER A 74 9.24 17.70 -3.42
CA SER A 74 8.31 18.82 -3.61
C SER A 74 6.91 18.52 -3.09
N LEU A 75 6.44 17.28 -3.26
CA LEU A 75 5.15 16.82 -2.73
C LEU A 75 5.19 16.77 -1.21
N THR A 76 6.23 16.17 -0.64
CA THR A 76 6.43 16.06 0.82
C THR A 76 6.46 17.43 1.49
N ALA A 77 7.09 18.43 0.86
CA ALA A 77 7.14 19.79 1.37
C ALA A 77 5.77 20.47 1.46
N LYS A 78 4.79 20.08 0.62
CA LYS A 78 3.43 20.63 0.61
C LYS A 78 2.52 19.99 1.67
N ILE A 79 2.89 18.82 2.20
CA ILE A 79 2.11 18.13 3.21
C ILE A 79 2.26 18.87 4.57
N PRO A 80 1.15 19.13 5.29
CA PRO A 80 1.21 19.67 6.65
C PRO A 80 2.08 18.80 7.58
N LYS A 81 2.57 19.38 8.69
CA LYS A 81 3.35 18.60 9.66
C LYS A 81 2.48 17.48 10.26
N CYS A 82 2.85 16.24 9.98
CA CYS A 82 2.22 15.03 10.50
C CYS A 82 3.17 13.83 10.34
N GLU A 83 2.87 12.72 11.01
CA GLU A 83 3.68 11.50 10.94
C GLU A 83 3.87 10.98 9.50
N TYR A 84 2.89 11.20 8.63
CA TYR A 84 2.95 10.80 7.22
C TYR A 84 4.00 11.60 6.44
N ARG A 85 4.05 12.93 6.68
CA ARG A 85 5.08 13.79 6.11
C ARG A 85 6.46 13.40 6.61
N ASP A 86 6.59 13.12 7.90
CA ASP A 86 7.87 12.75 8.51
C ASP A 86 8.40 11.43 7.91
N TYR A 87 7.51 10.46 7.66
CA TYR A 87 7.83 9.24 6.94
C TYR A 87 8.36 9.51 5.52
N LEU A 88 7.63 10.27 4.71
CA LEU A 88 8.06 10.60 3.34
C LEU A 88 9.38 11.40 3.32
N GLY A 89 9.59 12.27 4.31
CA GLY A 89 10.84 12.99 4.49
C GLY A 89 12.01 12.06 4.78
N ALA A 90 11.80 11.04 5.62
CA ALA A 90 12.80 10.01 5.89
C ALA A 90 13.15 9.20 4.63
N LEU A 91 12.13 8.80 3.85
CA LEU A 91 12.31 8.10 2.57
C LEU A 91 13.14 8.91 1.56
N VAL A 92 12.84 10.20 1.41
CA VAL A 92 13.61 11.12 0.55
C VAL A 92 15.06 11.23 1.02
N ALA A 93 15.28 11.40 2.33
CA ALA A 93 16.62 11.51 2.90
C ALA A 93 17.43 10.24 2.74
N GLU A 94 16.83 9.06 2.93
CA GLU A 94 17.46 7.76 2.71
C GLU A 94 17.85 7.56 1.25
N THR A 95 16.93 7.87 0.33
CA THR A 95 17.17 7.74 -1.11
C THR A 95 18.36 8.58 -1.57
N LYS A 96 18.48 9.83 -1.07
CA LYS A 96 19.62 10.72 -1.35
C LYS A 96 20.95 10.15 -0.87
N ARG A 97 20.96 9.37 0.22
CA ARG A 97 22.19 8.73 0.73
C ARG A 97 22.61 7.53 -0.11
N LEU A 98 21.64 6.76 -0.62
CA LEU A 98 21.90 5.53 -1.38
C LEU A 98 22.24 5.79 -2.85
N LYS A 99 21.83 6.95 -3.40
CA LYS A 99 22.12 7.37 -4.79
C LYS A 99 22.82 8.74 -4.76
N PRO A 100 24.15 8.79 -4.55
CA PRO A 100 24.92 10.04 -4.61
C PRO A 100 24.90 10.67 -6.01
#